data_AF-A0AAW1H4P6-F1
#
_entry.id   AF-A0AAW1H4P6-F1
#
_cell.length_a   1.000
_cell.length_b   1.000
_cell.length_c   1.000
_cell.angle_alpha   90.00
_cell.angle_beta   90.00
_cell.angle_gamma   90.00
#
_symmetry.space_group_name_H-M   'P 1'
#
loop_
_entity.id
_entity.type
_entity.pdbx_description
1 polymer ?
#
loop_
_entity_poly.entity_id
_entity_poly.type
_entity_poly.pdbx_seq_one_letter_code
_entity_poly.pdbx_strand_id
1 'polypeptide(L)' 'MLSHVLRMPITVYMRDDKYNGLISIAEYGQEYGEDNPIRVLYHGYGHYDALLIPGKNGAKSRL' A
#
# COMPACT_ATOMS: atom_id res chain seq x y z
N MET A 1 -9.49 -5.70 -12.45
CA MET A 1 -8.35 -5.56 -11.50
C MET A 1 -8.89 -5.64 -10.07
N LEU A 2 -8.11 -6.12 -9.09
CA LEU A 2 -8.60 -6.39 -7.72
C LEU A 2 -9.17 -5.13 -7.02
N SER A 3 -8.63 -3.94 -7.32
CA SER A 3 -9.13 -2.66 -6.81
C SER A 3 -10.63 -2.46 -7.09
N HIS A 4 -11.12 -2.84 -8.27
CA HIS A 4 -12.55 -2.77 -8.60
C HIS A 4 -13.39 -3.83 -7.90
N VAL A 5 -12.84 -5.03 -7.71
CA VAL A 5 -13.54 -6.13 -7.03
C VAL A 5 -13.75 -5.78 -5.55
N LEU A 6 -12.74 -5.21 -4.91
CA LEU A 6 -12.78 -4.80 -3.51
C LEU A 6 -13.41 -3.42 -3.32
N ARG A 7 -13.51 -2.61 -4.39
CA ARG A 7 -13.89 -1.19 -4.34
C ARG A 7 -13.04 -0.41 -3.33
N MET A 8 -11.74 -0.68 -3.35
CA MET A 8 -10.75 -0.07 -2.45
C MET A 8 -9.51 0.36 -3.24
N PRO A 9 -8.89 1.49 -2.86
CA PRO A 9 -7.64 1.91 -3.45
C PRO A 9 -6.51 0.94 -3.07
N ILE A 10 -5.61 0.67 -4.02
CA ILE A 10 -4.39 -0.13 -3.83
C ILE A 10 -3.20 0.74 -4.18
N THR A 11 -2.29 0.92 -3.22
CA THR A 11 -1.04 1.68 -3.39
C THR A 11 0.14 0.73 -3.37
N VAL A 12 0.98 0.80 -4.40
CA VAL A 12 2.21 0.01 -4.53
C VAL A 12 3.38 0.89 -4.15
N TYR A 13 4.11 0.47 -3.11
CA TYR A 13 5.34 1.11 -2.68
C TYR A 13 6.55 0.35 -3.19
N MET A 14 7.65 1.06 -3.35
CA MET A 14 8.98 0.48 -3.58
C MET A 14 9.98 1.15 -2.63
N ARG A 15 10.97 0.38 -2.18
CA ARG A 15 12.11 0.96 -1.46
C ARG A 15 13.00 1.70 -2.45
N ASP A 16 13.24 2.97 -2.18
CA ASP A 16 14.19 3.78 -2.93
C ASP A 16 15.50 3.88 -2.13
N ASP A 17 16.56 3.31 -2.69
CA ASP A 17 17.88 3.29 -2.06
C ASP A 17 18.58 4.66 -2.06
N LYS A 18 18.17 5.60 -2.93
CA LYS A 18 18.74 6.96 -2.99
C LYS A 18 18.20 7.85 -1.89
N TYR A 19 16.93 7.71 -1.56
CA TYR A 19 16.23 8.50 -0.53
C TYR A 19 16.05 7.73 0.79
N ASN A 20 16.58 6.50 0.86
CA ASN A 20 16.51 5.61 2.02
C ASN A 20 15.08 5.51 2.59
N GLY A 21 14.09 5.45 1.69
CA GLY A 21 12.68 5.64 2.00
C GLY A 21 11.75 4.79 1.14
N LEU A 22 10.45 4.86 1.43
CA LEU A 22 9.39 4.22 0.65
C LEU A 22 8.77 5.26 -0.28
N ILE A 23 8.76 4.97 -1.58
CA ILE A 23 8.09 5.79 -2.59
C ILE A 23 6.88 5.05 -3.13
N SER A 24 5.79 5.77 -3.40
CA SER A 24 4.65 5.22 -4.15
C SER A 24 5.02 5.17 -5.63
N ILE A 25 4.90 4.00 -6.26
CA ILE A 25 5.22 3.79 -7.67
C ILE A 25 3.98 3.53 -8.54
N ALA A 26 2.85 3.17 -7.93
CA ALA A 26 1.59 3.00 -8.63
C ALA A 26 0.40 3.10 -7.67
N GLU A 27 -0.71 3.62 -8.17
CA GLU A 27 -1.97 3.74 -7.45
C GLU A 27 -3.12 3.27 -8.34
N TYR A 28 -4.03 2.49 -7.78
CA TYR A 28 -5.16 1.92 -8.49
C TYR A 28 -6.44 2.12 -7.69
N GLY A 29 -7.55 2.42 -8.37
CA GLY A 29 -8.86 2.55 -7.72
C GLY A 29 -9.01 3.85 -6.93
N GLN A 30 -8.35 4.93 -7.36
CA GLN A 30 -8.50 6.26 -6.76
C GLN A 30 -9.96 6.75 -6.80
N GLU A 31 -10.79 6.23 -7.73
CA GLU A 31 -12.22 6.56 -7.76
C GLU A 31 -13.03 6.05 -6.54
N TYR A 32 -12.48 5.13 -5.74
CA TYR A 32 -13.13 4.61 -4.52
C TYR A 32 -12.73 5.38 -3.25
N GLY A 33 -11.88 6.40 -3.37
CA GLY A 33 -11.38 7.22 -2.26
C GLY A 33 -9.88 7.05 -2.02
N GLU A 34 -9.35 7.83 -1.07
CA GLU A 34 -7.93 7.83 -0.69
C GLU A 34 -7.71 7.38 0.77
N ASP A 35 -8.80 7.04 1.47
CA ASP A 35 -8.76 6.68 2.89
C ASP A 35 -8.35 5.21 3.06
N ASN A 36 -7.30 4.98 3.85
CA ASN A 36 -6.77 3.67 4.23
C ASN A 36 -6.64 2.65 3.07
N PRO A 37 -5.80 2.92 2.05
CA PRO A 37 -5.59 2.00 0.94
C PRO A 37 -4.98 0.67 1.39
N ILE A 38 -5.21 -0.36 0.58
CA ILE A 38 -4.42 -1.59 0.64
C ILE A 38 -3.02 -1.25 0.15
N ARG A 39 -2.01 -1.49 0.97
CA ARG A 39 -0.63 -1.09 0.68
C ARG A 39 0.22 -2.32 0.54
N VAL A 40 0.99 -2.36 -0.54
CA VAL A 40 1.92 -3.46 -0.83
C VAL A 40 3.31 -2.91 -1.12
N LEU A 41 4.34 -3.65 -0.73
CA LEU A 41 5.74 -3.35 -1.00
C LEU A 41 6.22 -4.23 -2.15
N TYR A 42 6.66 -3.62 -3.24
CA TYR A 42 7.26 -4.27 -4.39
C TYR A 42 8.78 -4.33 -4.26
N HIS A 43 9.37 -5.51 -4.51
CA HIS A 43 10.81 -5.74 -4.38
C HIS A 43 11.59 -5.72 -5.70
N GLY A 44 10.95 -5.45 -6.84
CA GLY A 44 11.64 -5.34 -8.14
C GLY A 44 11.69 -6.61 -8.99
N TYR A 45 11.33 -7.77 -8.44
CA TYR A 45 11.41 -9.09 -9.11
C TYR A 45 10.08 -9.88 -9.07
N GLY A 46 8.94 -9.17 -9.04
CA GLY A 46 7.61 -9.80 -9.00
C GLY A 46 7.13 -10.24 -7.61
N HIS A 47 7.93 -10.04 -6.57
CA HIS A 47 7.53 -10.32 -5.18
C HIS A 47 6.91 -9.09 -4.53
N TYR A 48 5.85 -9.33 -3.76
CA TYR A 48 5.10 -8.31 -3.03
C TYR A 48 4.90 -8.73 -1.57
N ASP A 49 5.13 -7.80 -0.65
CA ASP A 49 4.77 -7.95 0.76
C ASP A 49 3.62 -7.03 1.15
N ALA A 50 2.85 -7.44 2.15
CA ALA A 50 1.86 -6.56 2.76
C ALA A 50 2.57 -5.44 3.55
N LEU A 51 2.28 -4.19 3.21
CA LEU A 51 2.85 -3.03 3.90
C LEU A 51 1.85 -2.50 4.92
N LEU A 52 2.06 -2.87 6.18
CA LEU A 52 1.30 -2.34 7.31
C LEU A 52 1.98 -1.06 7.80
N ILE A 53 1.57 0.09 7.26
CA ILE A 53 1.93 1.38 7.84
C ILE A 53 0.94 1.64 8.98
N PRO A 54 1.39 1.71 10.25
CA PRO A 54 0.53 2.02 11.37
C PRO A 54 -0.08 3.41 11.14
N GLY A 55 -1.32 3.44 10.67
CA GLY A 55 -2.11 4.66 10.61
C GLY A 55 -2.49 5.09 12.02
N LYS A 56 -2.69 6.40 12.20
CA LYS A 56 -3.18 7.02 13.45
C LYS A 56 -4.42 6.34 14.07
N ASN A 57 -5.15 5.50 13.33
CA ASN A 57 -6.40 4.84 13.75
C ASN A 57 -6.42 3.31 13.56
N GLY A 58 -5.29 2.59 13.66
CA GLY A 58 -5.26 1.15 13.35
C GLY A 58 -4.66 0.20 14.40
N ALA A 59 -3.99 0.70 15.45
CA ALA A 59 -3.37 -0.16 16.45
C ALA A 59 -4.38 -0.58 17.54
N LYS A 60 -5.38 -1.40 17.18
CA LYS A 60 -5.98 -2.30 18.17
C LYS A 60 -5.05 -3.52 18.26
N SER A 61 -3.98 -3.36 19.04
CA SER A 61 -3.22 -4.49 19.57
C SER A 61 -4.23 -5.42 20.26
N ARG A 62 -4.45 -6.62 19.72
CA ARG A 62 -5.15 -7.68 20.44
C ARG A 62 -4.07 -8.55 21.08
N LEU A 63 -4.19 -8.64 22.40
CA LEU A 63 -3.46 -9.48 23.35
C LEU A 63 -3.11 -10.87 22.81
#